data_AF-A0A4S8HV50-F1
#
_entry.id   AF-A0A4S8HV50-F1
#
_cell.length_a   1.000
_cell.length_b   1.000
_cell.length_c   1.000
_cell.angle_alpha   90.00
_cell.angle_beta   90.00
_cell.angle_gamma   90.00
#
_symmetry.space_group_name_H-M   'P 1'
#
loop_
_entity.id
_entity.type
_entity.pdbx_description
1 polymer ?
#
loop_
_entity_poly.entity_id
_entity_poly.type
_entity_poly.pdbx_seq_one_letter_code
_entity_poly.pdbx_strand_id
1 'polypeptide(L)'
;MWPRTRFLFIYHYSFKQACMPKRNYKRGIVAVVAQIKKIIDANPANGKSTATLATEHGISRNALQEVFKEKYHQPIGQYKLQLRMEEARQLLKAGKSIKEVAFILNYASPSSFSNAFSNFYNISASEWLQDGGYNANKQG
;
A
#
# COMPACT_ATOMS: atom_id res chain seq x y z
N MET A 1 -55.56 -12.03 15.82
CA MET A 1 -55.75 -10.75 16.52
C MET A 1 -54.35 -10.15 16.72
N TRP A 2 -54.08 -9.02 16.06
CA TRP A 2 -52.78 -8.32 15.90
C TRP A 2 -52.15 -7.83 17.23
N PRO A 3 -50.94 -7.20 17.30
CA PRO A 3 -50.04 -6.64 16.25
C PRO A 3 -48.53 -6.99 16.44
N ARG A 4 -47.55 -6.79 15.53
CA ARG A 4 -47.17 -5.71 14.59
C ARG A 4 -46.39 -4.52 15.21
N THR A 5 -45.08 -4.71 15.44
CA THR A 5 -44.03 -3.65 15.53
C THR A 5 -42.64 -4.30 15.34
N ARG A 6 -42.05 -4.24 14.13
CA ARG A 6 -41.01 -3.29 13.70
C ARG A 6 -39.59 -3.61 14.23
N PHE A 7 -38.93 -4.58 13.59
CA PHE A 7 -37.46 -4.69 13.56
C PHE A 7 -37.00 -4.63 12.10
N LEU A 8 -36.69 -3.42 11.63
CA LEU A 8 -35.90 -3.24 10.40
C LEU A 8 -34.44 -3.48 10.77
N PHE A 9 -34.01 -4.73 10.74
CA PHE A 9 -32.61 -5.07 10.55
C PHE A 9 -32.47 -5.56 9.11
N ILE A 10 -32.15 -4.64 8.22
CA ILE A 10 -31.68 -4.96 6.87
C ILE A 10 -30.29 -5.59 7.05
N TYR A 11 -30.25 -6.87 7.41
CA TYR A 11 -29.09 -7.71 7.15
C TYR A 11 -29.13 -8.07 5.66
N HIS A 12 -28.71 -7.12 4.82
CA HIS A 12 -28.31 -7.44 3.45
C HIS A 12 -26.78 -7.40 3.38
N TYR A 13 -26.15 -8.37 4.03
CA TYR A 13 -24.79 -8.74 3.68
C TYR A 13 -24.84 -10.11 3.02
N SER A 14 -25.00 -10.10 1.70
CA SER A 14 -24.83 -11.27 0.83
C SER A 14 -23.39 -11.76 0.91
N PHE A 15 -23.02 -12.46 1.97
CA PHE A 15 -21.79 -13.24 2.02
C PHE A 15 -22.10 -14.65 1.52
N LYS A 16 -22.25 -14.78 0.20
CA LYS A 16 -22.03 -16.07 -0.46
C LYS A 16 -20.60 -16.11 -0.97
N GLN A 17 -19.72 -16.75 -0.22
CA GLN A 17 -18.51 -17.35 -0.79
C GLN A 17 -18.63 -18.86 -0.62
N ALA A 18 -18.96 -19.53 -1.72
CA ALA A 18 -18.92 -20.97 -1.84
C ALA A 18 -17.46 -21.45 -1.74
N CYS A 19 -17.23 -22.50 -0.95
CA CYS A 19 -15.94 -23.16 -0.80
C CYS A 19 -15.46 -23.74 -2.14
N MET A 20 -14.41 -23.14 -2.71
CA MET A 20 -13.66 -23.70 -3.83
C MET A 20 -12.38 -24.39 -3.32
N PRO A 21 -11.88 -25.47 -3.98
CA PRO A 21 -10.77 -26.28 -3.50
C PRO A 21 -9.44 -25.50 -3.47
N LYS A 22 -8.85 -25.40 -2.27
CA LYS A 22 -7.73 -24.50 -1.89
C LYS A 22 -6.43 -24.62 -2.71
N ARG A 23 -6.20 -25.70 -3.48
CA ARG A 23 -4.86 -25.99 -4.05
C ARG A 23 -4.58 -25.34 -5.41
N ASN A 24 -5.55 -25.29 -6.32
CA ASN A 24 -5.35 -24.67 -7.65
C ASN A 24 -5.52 -23.14 -7.61
N TYR A 25 -6.36 -22.64 -6.71
CA TYR A 25 -6.56 -21.20 -6.50
C TYR A 25 -5.25 -20.49 -6.11
N LYS A 26 -4.43 -21.08 -5.23
CA LYS A 26 -3.14 -20.49 -4.83
C LYS A 26 -2.16 -20.31 -5.99
N ARG A 27 -2.04 -21.27 -6.93
CA ARG A 27 -1.11 -21.13 -8.07
C ARG A 27 -1.49 -19.96 -8.99
N GLY A 28 -2.78 -19.81 -9.28
CA GLY A 28 -3.27 -18.68 -10.09
C GLY A 28 -3.01 -17.34 -9.40
N ILE A 29 -3.25 -17.27 -8.08
CA ILE A 29 -2.98 -16.05 -7.31
C ILE A 29 -1.50 -15.67 -7.33
N VAL A 30 -0.57 -16.63 -7.27
CA VAL A 30 0.88 -16.33 -7.28
C VAL A 30 1.29 -15.61 -8.57
N ALA A 31 0.71 -15.97 -9.71
CA ALA A 31 0.95 -15.29 -10.99
C ALA A 31 0.37 -13.86 -10.98
N VAL A 32 -0.86 -13.70 -10.47
CA VAL A 32 -1.51 -12.40 -10.30
C VAL A 32 -0.71 -11.48 -9.37
N VAL A 33 -0.23 -12.01 -8.24
CA VAL A 33 0.60 -11.28 -7.27
C VAL A 33 1.91 -10.83 -7.89
N ALA A 34 2.51 -11.64 -8.77
CA ALA A 34 3.70 -11.24 -9.52
C ALA A 34 3.40 -10.12 -10.52
N GLN A 35 2.24 -10.15 -11.19
CA GLN A 35 1.80 -9.06 -12.06
C GLN A 35 1.55 -7.76 -11.28
N ILE A 36 0.86 -7.84 -10.14
CA ILE A 36 0.64 -6.68 -9.27
C ILE A 36 1.97 -6.10 -8.79
N LYS A 37 2.95 -6.93 -8.45
CA LYS A 37 4.29 -6.45 -8.10
C LYS A 37 4.90 -5.64 -9.25
N LYS A 38 4.87 -6.13 -10.49
CA LYS A 38 5.40 -5.39 -11.65
C LYS A 38 4.73 -4.02 -11.82
N ILE A 39 3.42 -3.93 -11.58
CA ILE A 39 2.68 -2.67 -11.64
C ILE A 39 3.15 -1.70 -10.54
N ILE A 40 3.39 -2.21 -9.33
CA ILE A 40 3.90 -1.42 -8.21
C ILE A 40 5.34 -0.96 -8.48
N ASP A 41 6.19 -1.83 -9.00
CA ASP A 41 7.59 -1.52 -9.31
C ASP A 41 7.71 -0.44 -10.40
N ALA A 42 6.83 -0.47 -11.40
CA ALA A 42 6.84 0.48 -12.52
C ALA A 42 6.35 1.88 -12.13
N ASN A 43 5.54 2.00 -11.07
CA ASN A 43 5.02 3.29 -10.61
C ASN A 43 4.77 3.26 -9.09
N PRO A 44 5.77 3.62 -8.26
CA PRO A 44 5.63 3.66 -6.80
C PRO A 44 4.65 4.74 -6.33
N ALA A 45 4.65 5.88 -7.03
CA ALA A 45 3.75 7.00 -6.82
C ALA A 45 2.28 6.67 -7.13
N ASN A 46 1.99 5.49 -7.68
CA ASN A 46 0.62 5.09 -7.99
C ASN A 46 -0.22 5.02 -6.70
N GLY A 47 -1.17 5.95 -6.60
CA GLY A 47 -2.07 6.11 -5.45
C GLY A 47 -3.07 4.97 -5.27
N LYS A 48 -3.14 3.99 -6.19
CA LYS A 48 -4.07 2.86 -6.11
C LYS A 48 -3.95 2.13 -4.77
N SER A 49 -5.07 1.91 -4.11
CA SER A 49 -5.10 1.15 -2.85
C SER A 49 -4.84 -0.34 -3.11
N THR A 50 -4.36 -1.07 -2.11
CA THR A 50 -4.24 -2.54 -2.21
C THR A 50 -5.57 -3.21 -2.48
N ALA A 51 -6.68 -2.65 -1.98
CA ALA A 51 -8.02 -3.16 -2.25
C ALA A 51 -8.38 -2.99 -3.73
N THR A 52 -8.10 -1.82 -4.30
CA THR A 52 -8.33 -1.55 -5.73
C THR A 52 -7.54 -2.51 -6.61
N LEU A 53 -6.25 -2.71 -6.31
CA LEU A 53 -5.40 -3.67 -7.04
C LEU A 53 -5.92 -5.11 -6.92
N ALA A 54 -6.44 -5.51 -5.76
CA ALA A 54 -7.01 -6.85 -5.60
C ALA A 54 -8.28 -7.02 -6.46
N THR A 55 -9.19 -6.03 -6.43
CA THR A 55 -10.43 -6.04 -7.19
C THR A 55 -10.19 -6.03 -8.69
N GLU A 56 -9.29 -5.19 -9.19
CA GLU A 56 -8.94 -5.10 -10.63
C GLU A 56 -8.40 -6.43 -11.18
N HIS A 57 -7.76 -7.23 -10.34
CA HIS A 57 -7.18 -8.51 -10.70
C HIS A 57 -8.02 -9.73 -10.26
N GLY A 58 -9.24 -9.52 -9.77
CA GLY A 58 -10.20 -10.58 -9.44
C GLY A 58 -9.81 -11.46 -8.24
N ILE A 59 -9.02 -10.93 -7.30
CA ILE A 59 -8.63 -11.64 -6.07
C ILE A 59 -9.07 -10.89 -4.82
N SER A 60 -9.18 -11.58 -3.69
CA SER A 60 -9.45 -10.91 -2.42
C SER A 60 -8.22 -10.16 -1.90
N ARG A 61 -8.44 -9.04 -1.19
CA ARG A 61 -7.37 -8.28 -0.52
C ARG A 61 -6.54 -9.16 0.41
N ASN A 62 -7.18 -10.04 1.17
CA ASN A 62 -6.48 -10.94 2.11
C ASN A 62 -5.60 -11.94 1.36
N ALA A 63 -6.09 -12.55 0.27
CA ALA A 63 -5.28 -13.45 -0.55
C ALA A 63 -4.07 -12.74 -1.16
N LEU A 64 -4.24 -11.50 -1.64
CA LEU A 64 -3.15 -10.67 -2.11
C LEU A 64 -2.11 -10.42 -1.00
N GLN A 65 -2.55 -10.02 0.20
CA GLN A 65 -1.65 -9.74 1.31
C GLN A 65 -0.89 -10.98 1.79
N GLU A 66 -1.59 -12.11 1.95
CA GLU A 66 -1.00 -13.38 2.40
C GLU A 66 0.04 -13.89 1.39
N VAL A 67 -0.33 -14.02 0.12
CA VAL A 67 0.57 -14.57 -0.90
C VAL A 67 1.73 -13.61 -1.19
N PHE A 68 1.51 -12.30 -1.13
CA PHE A 68 2.59 -11.33 -1.27
C PHE A 68 3.59 -11.43 -0.11
N LYS A 69 3.10 -11.53 1.14
CA LYS A 69 3.95 -11.69 2.32
C LYS A 69 4.70 -13.03 2.30
N GLU A 70 4.05 -14.12 1.88
CA GLU A 70 4.67 -15.44 1.75
C GLU A 70 5.81 -15.42 0.71
N LYS A 71 5.61 -14.72 -0.42
CA LYS A 71 6.55 -14.71 -1.55
C LYS A 71 7.68 -13.69 -1.41
N TYR A 72 7.43 -12.53 -0.81
CA TYR A 72 8.39 -11.43 -0.73
C TYR A 72 8.79 -11.09 0.72
N HIS A 73 8.36 -11.91 1.68
CA HIS A 73 8.66 -11.77 3.11
C HIS A 73 8.27 -10.41 3.74
N GLN A 74 7.45 -9.62 3.06
CA GLN A 74 7.03 -8.30 3.51
C GLN A 74 5.57 -8.02 3.12
N PRO A 75 4.78 -7.36 3.97
CA PRO A 75 3.44 -6.92 3.61
C PRO A 75 3.46 -5.95 2.41
N ILE A 76 2.57 -6.15 1.44
CA ILE A 76 2.46 -5.29 0.25
C ILE A 76 2.32 -3.79 0.56
N GLY A 77 1.66 -3.44 1.67
CA GLY A 77 1.53 -2.04 2.11
C GLY A 77 2.88 -1.43 2.52
N GLN A 78 3.69 -2.17 3.28
CA GLN A 78 5.04 -1.75 3.66
C GLN A 78 5.95 -1.69 2.43
N TYR A 79 5.84 -2.67 1.52
CA TYR A 79 6.61 -2.68 0.28
C TYR A 79 6.36 -1.43 -0.57
N LYS A 80 5.09 -1.07 -0.76
CA LYS A 80 4.71 0.17 -1.48
C LYS A 80 5.21 1.42 -0.78
N LEU A 81 5.11 1.47 0.55
CA LEU A 81 5.62 2.59 1.32
C LEU A 81 7.13 2.75 1.13
N GLN A 82 7.88 1.65 1.23
CA GLN A 82 9.33 1.64 1.04
C GLN A 82 9.73 2.16 -0.34
N LEU A 83 9.08 1.69 -1.42
CA LEU A 83 9.37 2.18 -2.76
C LEU A 83 9.09 3.68 -2.91
N ARG A 84 7.97 4.17 -2.35
CA ARG A 84 7.67 5.62 -2.36
C ARG A 84 8.69 6.44 -1.58
N MET A 85 9.17 5.93 -0.45
CA MET A 85 10.16 6.62 0.37
C MET A 85 11.54 6.64 -0.28
N GLU A 86 11.91 5.58 -0.98
CA GLU A 86 13.12 5.54 -1.78
C GLU A 86 13.06 6.54 -2.94
N GLU A 87 11.93 6.59 -3.66
CA GLU A 87 11.69 7.60 -4.70
C GLU A 87 11.72 9.01 -4.11
N ALA A 88 11.14 9.22 -2.92
CA ALA A 88 11.23 10.50 -2.21
C ALA A 88 12.67 10.92 -1.95
N ARG A 89 13.53 10.01 -1.45
CA ARG A 89 14.95 10.30 -1.24
C ARG A 89 15.65 10.68 -2.53
N GLN A 90 15.36 10.00 -3.64
CA GLN A 90 15.95 10.30 -4.94
C GLN A 90 15.55 11.69 -5.43
N LEU A 91 14.26 12.03 -5.32
CA LEU A 91 13.75 13.36 -5.68
C LEU A 91 14.35 14.47 -4.82
N LEU A 92 14.44 14.26 -3.51
CA LEU A 92 15.06 15.21 -2.58
C LEU A 92 16.56 15.40 -2.89
N LYS A 93 17.29 14.31 -3.18
CA LYS A 93 18.70 14.36 -3.65
C LYS A 93 18.86 15.12 -4.97
N ALA A 94 17.89 15.01 -5.86
CA ALA A 94 17.85 15.77 -7.11
C ALA A 94 17.53 17.26 -6.91
N GLY A 95 17.42 17.74 -5.68
CA GLY A 95 17.18 19.15 -5.34
C GLY A 95 15.71 19.57 -5.41
N LYS A 96 14.77 18.62 -5.52
CA LYS A 96 13.34 18.93 -5.44
C LYS A 96 12.95 19.36 -4.04
N SER A 97 12.09 20.35 -3.96
CA SER A 97 11.52 20.80 -2.68
C SER A 97 10.56 19.77 -2.10
N ILE A 98 10.41 19.77 -0.77
CA ILE A 98 9.46 18.90 -0.04
C ILE A 98 8.03 19.00 -0.62
N LYS A 99 7.62 20.20 -1.04
CA LYS A 99 6.31 20.46 -1.65
C LYS A 99 6.17 19.77 -3.01
N GLU A 100 7.20 19.85 -3.86
CA GLU A 100 7.21 19.17 -5.16
C GLU A 100 7.22 17.65 -4.99
N VAL A 101 8.03 17.12 -4.08
CA VAL A 101 8.09 15.67 -3.80
C VAL A 101 6.73 15.16 -3.32
N ALA A 102 6.07 15.88 -2.41
CA ALA A 102 4.74 15.52 -1.95
C ALA A 102 3.71 15.46 -3.10
N PHE A 103 3.78 16.42 -4.04
CA PHE A 103 2.91 16.45 -5.22
C PHE A 103 3.21 15.29 -6.17
N ILE A 104 4.48 15.03 -6.49
CA ILE A 104 4.92 13.95 -7.38
C ILE A 104 4.48 12.58 -6.83
N LEU A 105 4.60 12.38 -5.52
CA LEU A 105 4.24 11.12 -4.86
C LEU A 105 2.74 11.01 -4.50
N ASN A 106 1.91 11.92 -5.00
CA ASN A 106 0.45 11.95 -4.79
C ASN A 106 0.02 12.01 -3.31
N TYR A 107 0.74 12.78 -2.48
CA TYR A 107 0.27 13.09 -1.13
C TYR A 107 -0.74 14.24 -1.15
N ALA A 108 -1.78 14.12 -0.31
CA ALA A 108 -2.81 15.15 -0.20
C ALA A 108 -2.28 16.50 0.29
N SER A 109 -1.19 16.50 1.08
CA SER A 109 -0.52 17.70 1.53
C SER A 109 0.97 17.46 1.77
N PRO A 110 1.82 18.51 1.72
CA PRO A 110 3.22 18.42 2.10
C PRO A 110 3.41 17.92 3.54
N SER A 111 2.54 18.30 4.47
CA SER A 111 2.59 17.85 5.86
C SER A 111 2.36 16.34 5.99
N SER A 112 1.42 15.79 5.22
CA SER A 112 1.17 14.34 5.17
C SER A 112 2.40 13.57 4.67
N PHE A 113 3.08 14.11 3.66
CA PHE A 113 4.34 13.56 3.17
C PHE A 113 5.43 13.64 4.24
N SER A 114 5.66 14.81 4.85
CA SER A 114 6.67 15.00 5.89
C SER A 114 6.47 14.03 7.06
N ASN A 115 5.25 13.84 7.53
CA ASN A 115 4.96 12.87 8.59
C ASN A 115 5.27 11.44 8.15
N ALA A 116 4.89 11.06 6.92
CA ALA A 116 5.19 9.73 6.41
C ALA A 116 6.69 9.49 6.24
N PHE A 117 7.44 10.50 5.80
CA PHE A 117 8.90 10.46 5.65
C PHE A 117 9.60 10.34 7.00
N SER A 118 9.22 11.18 7.97
CA SER A 118 9.77 11.13 9.33
C SER A 118 9.49 9.81 10.02
N ASN A 119 8.27 9.27 9.89
CA ASN A 119 7.92 7.98 10.48
C ASN A 119 8.69 6.80 9.84
N PHE A 120 9.10 6.94 8.58
CA PHE A 120 9.82 5.89 7.87
C PHE A 120 11.33 5.93 8.14
N TYR A 121 11.94 7.13 8.15
CA TYR A 121 13.39 7.31 8.32
C TYR A 121 13.80 7.68 9.76
N ASN A 122 12.84 7.91 10.66
CA ASN A 122 13.06 8.44 12.02
C ASN A 122 13.75 9.82 12.07
N ILE A 123 13.80 10.54 10.94
CA ILE A 123 14.37 11.89 10.82
C ILE A 123 13.52 12.71 9.85
N SER A 124 13.44 14.01 10.09
CA SER A 124 12.61 14.86 9.23
C SER A 124 13.19 15.03 7.83
N ALA A 125 12.34 15.22 6.81
CA ALA A 125 12.80 15.46 5.44
C ALA A 125 13.69 16.72 5.33
N SER A 126 13.45 17.73 6.17
CA SER A 126 14.28 18.95 6.23
C SER A 126 15.66 18.66 6.83
N GLU A 127 15.70 17.90 7.92
CA GLU A 127 16.95 17.49 8.58
C GLU A 127 17.77 16.57 7.68
N TRP A 128 17.11 15.65 6.97
CA TRP A 128 17.75 14.77 5.99
C TRP A 128 18.46 15.55 4.87
N LEU A 129 17.89 16.69 4.43
CA LEU A 129 18.50 17.58 3.44
C LEU A 129 19.70 18.36 4.02
N GLN A 130 19.62 18.79 5.28
CA GLN A 130 20.71 19.50 5.95
C GLN A 130 21.92 18.60 6.22
N ASP A 131 21.69 17.32 6.52
CA ASP A 131 22.72 16.31 6.79
C ASP A 131 23.35 15.72 5.50
N GLY A 132 22.97 16.20 4.31
CA GLY A 132 23.50 15.67 3.03
C GLY A 132 23.14 14.21 2.76
N GLY A 133 22.17 13.65 3.48
CA GLY A 133 21.65 12.28 3.28
C GLY A 133 22.50 11.15 3.87
N TYR A 134 23.38 11.41 4.86
CA TYR A 134 24.37 10.45 5.38
C TYR A 134 23.88 9.58 6.56
N ASN A 135 23.04 10.09 7.49
CA ASN A 135 22.72 9.36 8.73
C ASN A 135 21.55 8.35 8.71
N ALA A 136 20.82 8.17 7.60
CA ALA A 136 19.59 7.33 7.59
C ALA A 136 19.82 5.80 7.50
N ASN A 137 21.05 5.33 7.30
CA ASN A 137 21.35 3.91 7.05
C ASN A 137 21.73 3.11 8.32
N LYS A 138 21.47 3.64 9.52
CA LYS A 138 21.99 3.09 10.80
C LYS A 138 20.96 2.39 11.70
N GLN A 139 19.86 1.88 11.13
CA GLN A 139 18.98 0.95 11.84
C GLN A 139 18.74 -0.28 10.96
N GLY A 140 19.65 -1.26 11.10
CA GLY A 140 19.46 -2.65 10.68
C GLY A 140 19.00 -3.48 11.87
#